data_AF-A0A959UZA5-F1
#
_entry.id   AF-A0A959UZA5-F1
#
_cell.length_a   1.000
_cell.length_b   1.000
_cell.length_c   1.000
_cell.angle_alpha   90.00
_cell.angle_beta   90.00
_cell.angle_gamma   90.00
#
_symmetry.space_group_name_H-M   'P 1'
#
loop_
_entity.id
_entity.type
_entity.pdbx_description
1 polymer ?
#
loop_
_entity_poly.entity_id
_entity_poly.type
_entity_poly.pdbx_seq_one_letter_code
_entity_poly.pdbx_strand_id
1 'polypeptide(L)' 'MNTPEELRYTKDHEWVRIEGDEAVVGITDFAQGELGDIV' A
#
# COMPACT_ATOMS: atom_id res chain seq x y z
N MET A 1 13.37 -2.60 -7.04
CA MET A 1 12.02 -2.31 -6.53
C MET A 1 11.44 -3.63 -6.08
N ASN A 2 11.31 -3.86 -4.78
CA ASN A 2 10.72 -5.09 -4.23
C ASN A 2 9.22 -4.86 -4.13
N THR A 3 8.43 -5.44 -5.02
CA THR A 3 6.97 -5.43 -4.94
C THR A 3 6.51 -6.78 -4.39
N PRO A 4 6.05 -6.85 -3.13
CA PRO A 4 5.54 -8.11 -2.58
C PRO A 4 4.38 -8.66 -3.42
N GLU A 5 4.43 -9.95 -3.75
CA GLU A 5 3.43 -10.62 -4.60
C GLU A 5 2.08 -10.82 -3.88
N GLU A 6 2.10 -10.78 -2.55
CA GLU A 6 0.92 -10.88 -1.67
C GLU A 6 0.05 -9.62 -1.65
N LEU A 7 0.51 -8.52 -2.26
CA LEU A 7 -0.19 -7.24 -2.28
C LEU A 7 -0.93 -7.02 -3.60
N ARG A 8 -2.16 -6.52 -3.50
CA ARG A 8 -2.93 -6.00 -4.64
C ARG A 8 -2.83 -4.48 -4.64
N TYR A 9 -2.54 -3.88 -5.79
CA TYR A 9 -2.31 -2.43 -5.90
C TYR A 9 -3.41 -1.74 -6.69
N THR A 10 -3.72 -0.50 -6.32
CA THR A 10 -4.59 0.41 -7.08
C THR A 10 -3.75 1.29 -8.00
N LYS A 11 -4.42 1.99 -8.94
CA LYS A 11 -3.77 3.04 -9.74
C LYS A 11 -3.47 4.29 -8.92
N ASP A 12 -4.10 4.42 -7.76
CA ASP A 12 -4.04 5.57 -6.87
C ASP A 12 -2.99 5.39 -5.77
N HIS A 13 -1.98 4.53 -6.02
CA HIS A 13 -0.84 4.30 -5.13
C HIS A 13 -1.18 3.74 -3.75
N GLU A 14 -2.25 2.96 -3.67
CA GLU A 14 -2.67 2.20 -2.49
C GLU A 14 -2.44 0.70 -2.73
N TRP A 15 -2.38 -0.05 -1.63
CA TRP A 15 -2.33 -1.51 -1.67
C TRP A 15 -3.27 -2.12 -0.63
N VAL A 16 -3.67 -3.36 -0.89
CA VAL A 16 -4.42 -4.19 0.05
C VAL A 16 -3.79 -5.58 0.16
N ARG A 17 -3.69 -6.07 1.40
CA ARG A 17 -3.33 -7.45 1.74
C ARG A 17 -4.54 -8.12 2.38
N ILE A 18 -4.92 -9.29 1.88
CA ILE A 18 -6.06 -10.06 2.39
C ILE A 18 -5.54 -11.16 3.32
N GLU A 19 -6.03 -11.18 4.56
CA GLU A 19 -5.68 -12.14 5.60
C GLU A 19 -6.98 -12.77 6.14
N GLY A 20 -7.42 -13.86 5.49
CA GLY A 20 -8.69 -14.51 5.84
C GLY A 20 -9.88 -13.59 5.56
N ASP A 21 -10.61 -13.23 6.62
CA ASP A 21 -11.77 -12.33 6.57
C ASP A 21 -11.39 -10.84 6.81
N GLU A 22 -10.12 -10.56 7.08
CA GLU A 22 -9.62 -9.20 7.32
C GLU A 22 -8.79 -8.70 6.13
N ALA A 23 -8.75 -7.37 5.96
CA ALA A 23 -7.97 -6.71 4.93
C ALA A 23 -7.13 -5.59 5.57
N VAL A 24 -5.83 -5.62 5.31
CA VAL A 24 -4.91 -4.53 5.67
C VAL A 24 -4.75 -3.65 4.43
N VAL A 25 -5.02 -2.35 4.59
CA VAL A 25 -4.89 -1.36 3.52
C VAL A 25 -3.79 -0.37 3.89
N GLY A 26 -3.00 0.03 2.90
CA GLY A 26 -1.96 1.03 3.08
C GLY A 26 -1.65 1.79 1.79
N ILE A 27 -0.75 2.76 1.90
CA ILE A 27 -0.21 3.50 0.76
C ILE A 27 1.15 2.93 0.34
N THR A 28 1.48 3.08 -0.93
CA THR A 28 2.78 2.65 -1.47
C THR A 28 3.92 3.53 -0.96
N ASP A 29 5.15 3.01 -1.05
CA ASP A 29 6.36 3.77 -0.73
C ASP A 29 6.46 5.07 -1.55
N PHE A 30 6.01 5.03 -2.81
CA PHE A 30 5.90 6.23 -3.65
C PHE A 30 4.95 7.26 -3.05
N ALA A 31 3.74 6.85 -2.66
CA ALA A 31 2.75 7.76 -2.10
C ALA A 31 3.20 8.39 -0.78
N GLN A 32 3.89 7.67 0.11
CA GLN A 32 4.39 8.30 1.34
C GLN A 32 5.44 9.38 1.06
N GLY A 33 6.25 9.23 0.00
CA GLY A 33 7.26 10.22 -0.38
C GLY A 33 6.64 11.54 -0.84
N GLU A 34 5.44 11.47 -1.43
CA GLU A 34 4.69 12.64 -1.90
C GLU A 34 3.90 13.35 -0.79
N LEU A 35 3.67 12.70 0.36
CA LEU A 35 2.86 13.26 1.45
C LEU A 35 3.62 14.28 2.33
N GLY A 36 4.95 14.31 2.28
CA GLY A 36 5.75 15.16 3.17
C GLY A 36 5.74 14.66 4.63
N ASP A 37 5.87 15.55 5.61
CA ASP A 37 5.83 15.17 7.03
C ASP A 37 4.42 14.70 7.43
N ILE A 38 4.32 13.41 7.77
CA ILE A 38 3.11 12.81 8.33
C ILE A 38 3.11 13.06 9.85
N VAL A 39 2.08 13.75 10.36
CA VAL A 39 1.88 14.10 11.79
C VAL A 39 0.55 13.60 12.34
#